data_AF-A0A7V8EZQ7-F1
#
_entry.id   AF-A0A7V8EZQ7-F1
#
_cell.length_a   1.000
_cell.length_b   1.000
_cell.length_c   1.000
_cell.angle_alpha   90.00
_cell.angle_beta   90.00
_cell.angle_gamma   90.00
#
_symmetry.space_group_name_H-M   'P 1'
#
loop_
_entity.id
_entity.type
_entity.pdbx_description
1 polymer ?
#
loop_
_entity_poly.entity_id
_entity_poly.type
_entity_poly.pdbx_seq_one_letter_code
_entity_poly.pdbx_strand_id
1 'polypeptide(L)'
;MAQQSKNSGLLQTIPKDFPEVSTKISQRQNRHTAGTQQLEERGSVGFVNSVSDAQKVLDAYHSGQVKILGKNGQGFPVVKFEGVTGTNVNLGVGITDQPTNVFVIKGTKKPSIVPTNPNWSQK
;
A
#
# COMPACT_ATOMS: atom_id res chain seq x y z
N MET A 1 45.40 -8.84 -13.77
CA MET A 1 44.07 -8.49 -14.31
C MET A 1 43.04 -8.84 -13.24
N ALA A 2 42.62 -7.86 -12.45
CA ALA A 2 41.62 -8.07 -11.40
C ALA A 2 40.23 -7.97 -12.02
N GLN A 3 39.45 -9.05 -11.94
CA GLN A 3 38.04 -9.03 -12.32
C GLN A 3 37.29 -8.19 -11.29
N GLN A 4 36.71 -7.07 -11.73
CA GLN A 4 35.78 -6.29 -10.93
C GLN A 4 34.48 -7.09 -10.74
N SER A 5 34.27 -7.56 -9.52
CA SER A 5 32.99 -8.05 -9.04
C SER A 5 31.97 -6.91 -9.10
N LYS A 6 30.94 -7.06 -9.94
CA LYS A 6 29.79 -6.16 -9.98
C LYS A 6 28.92 -6.44 -8.75
N ASN A 7 29.22 -5.77 -7.63
CA ASN A 7 28.27 -5.61 -6.54
C ASN A 7 27.10 -4.75 -7.05
N SER A 8 26.08 -5.38 -7.62
CA SER A 8 24.78 -4.77 -7.83
C SER A 8 24.07 -4.68 -6.48
N GLY A 9 24.53 -3.76 -5.62
CA GLY A 9 23.81 -3.38 -4.42
C GLY A 9 22.48 -2.77 -4.84
N LEU A 10 21.39 -3.54 -4.72
CA LEU A 10 20.03 -3.04 -4.86
C LEU A 10 19.87 -1.90 -3.86
N LEU A 11 19.84 -0.66 -4.34
CA LEU A 11 19.47 0.49 -3.54
C LEU A 11 18.08 0.19 -2.97
N GLN A 12 18.00 0.01 -1.65
CA GLN A 12 16.71 -0.14 -0.97
C GLN A 12 15.92 1.13 -1.20
N THR A 13 14.72 1.01 -1.78
CA THR A 13 13.82 2.15 -1.92
C THR A 13 13.43 2.67 -0.55
N ILE A 14 13.67 3.95 -0.30
CA ILE A 14 13.36 4.64 0.96
C ILE A 14 12.19 5.61 0.77
N PRO A 15 11.52 6.09 1.83
CA PRO A 15 10.43 7.06 1.69
C PRO A 15 10.82 8.31 0.90
N LYS A 16 12.09 8.74 0.96
CA LYS A 16 12.61 9.91 0.22
C LYS A 16 12.61 9.73 -1.31
N ASP A 17 12.44 8.51 -1.81
CA ASP A 17 12.33 8.23 -3.24
C ASP A 17 10.92 8.51 -3.79
N PHE A 18 10.03 8.99 -2.94
CA PHE A 18 8.64 9.32 -3.24
C PHE A 18 8.36 10.79 -2.89
N PRO A 19 7.39 11.43 -3.58
CA PRO A 19 6.91 12.73 -3.14
C PRO A 19 6.37 12.66 -1.71
N GLU A 20 6.50 13.76 -0.97
CA GLU A 20 6.00 13.84 0.40
C GLU A 20 4.49 13.53 0.44
N VAL A 21 4.14 12.56 1.28
CA VAL A 21 2.76 12.14 1.53
C VAL A 21 2.27 12.85 2.79
N SER A 22 1.04 13.35 2.80
CA SER A 22 0.44 13.90 4.02
C SER A 22 0.40 12.86 5.13
N THR A 23 0.51 13.29 6.38
CA THR A 23 0.47 12.42 7.56
C THR A 23 -0.94 12.03 7.98
N LYS A 24 -1.98 12.55 7.33
CA LYS A 24 -3.38 12.28 7.69
C LYS A 24 -4.15 11.60 6.56
N ILE A 25 -4.80 10.49 6.89
CA ILE A 25 -5.71 9.80 5.97
C ILE A 25 -6.87 10.73 5.55
N SER A 26 -7.17 10.69 4.25
CA SER A 26 -8.26 11.49 3.70
C SER A 26 -9.61 10.80 3.82
N GLN A 27 -10.70 11.57 3.73
CA GLN A 27 -12.08 11.04 3.63
C GLN A 27 -12.30 10.09 2.45
N ARG A 28 -11.42 10.14 1.43
CA ARG A 28 -11.43 9.20 0.31
C ARG A 28 -11.13 7.76 0.72
N GLN A 29 -10.57 7.58 1.93
CA GLN A 29 -10.36 6.26 2.53
C GLN A 29 -11.65 5.47 2.68
N ASN A 30 -12.81 6.11 2.86
CA ASN A 30 -14.07 5.40 3.04
C ASN A 30 -14.39 4.46 1.87
N ARG A 31 -13.82 4.67 0.67
CA ARG A 31 -13.95 3.74 -0.47
C ARG A 31 -13.16 2.43 -0.32
N HIS A 32 -12.39 2.31 0.75
CA HIS A 32 -11.48 1.22 1.09
C HIS A 32 -11.58 0.90 2.59
N THR A 33 -12.75 1.12 3.19
CA THR A 33 -13.02 0.81 4.60
C THR A 33 -14.27 -0.06 4.67
N ALA A 34 -14.19 -1.18 5.39
CA ALA A 34 -15.30 -2.09 5.57
C ALA A 34 -16.54 -1.39 6.17
N GLY A 35 -17.73 -1.76 5.70
CA GLY A 35 -19.01 -1.27 6.25
C GLY A 35 -19.37 0.17 5.89
N THR A 36 -18.66 0.80 4.96
CA THR A 36 -19.04 2.13 4.46
C THR A 36 -19.89 2.02 3.19
N GLN A 37 -20.86 2.92 3.05
CA GLN A 37 -21.64 3.04 1.82
C GLN A 37 -20.74 3.29 0.59
N GLN A 38 -19.66 4.06 0.73
CA GLN A 38 -18.77 4.36 -0.40
C GLN A 38 -17.93 3.16 -0.86
N LEU A 39 -17.68 2.17 0.00
CA LEU A 39 -17.10 0.90 -0.42
C LEU A 39 -18.13 0.07 -1.18
N GLU A 40 -19.36 -0.03 -0.66
CA GLU A 40 -20.46 -0.77 -1.29
C GLU A 40 -20.75 -0.26 -2.71
N GLU A 41 -20.83 1.07 -2.89
CA GLU A 41 -21.00 1.72 -4.19
C GLU A 41 -19.86 1.43 -5.18
N ARG A 42 -18.66 1.10 -4.67
CA ARG A 42 -17.53 0.68 -5.52
C ARG A 42 -17.53 -0.80 -5.83
N GLY A 43 -18.06 -1.63 -4.95
CA GLY A 43 -18.03 -3.09 -5.05
C GLY A 43 -16.61 -3.66 -5.00
N SER A 44 -16.00 -3.88 -6.17
CA SER A 44 -14.77 -4.64 -6.34
C SER A 44 -13.48 -3.85 -6.02
N VAL A 45 -13.28 -3.48 -4.75
CA VAL A 45 -12.02 -2.87 -4.30
C VAL A 45 -11.60 -3.38 -2.93
N GLY A 46 -10.29 -3.55 -2.73
CA GLY A 46 -9.74 -3.94 -1.43
C GLY A 46 -10.02 -2.91 -0.33
N PHE A 47 -10.12 -3.39 0.91
CA PHE A 47 -10.51 -2.60 2.08
C PHE A 47 -9.77 -2.99 3.37
N VAL A 48 -9.61 -2.03 4.27
CA VAL A 48 -9.22 -2.27 5.67
C VAL A 48 -10.45 -2.23 6.57
N ASN A 49 -10.34 -2.72 7.81
CA ASN A 49 -11.49 -2.81 8.73
C ASN A 49 -11.92 -1.44 9.30
N SER A 50 -11.03 -0.45 9.31
CA SER A 50 -11.32 0.87 9.87
C SER A 50 -10.45 1.97 9.26
N VAL A 51 -10.89 3.23 9.39
CA VAL A 51 -10.04 4.40 9.07
C VAL A 51 -8.81 4.45 9.98
N SER A 52 -8.93 3.96 11.22
CA SER A 52 -7.79 3.86 12.16
C SER A 52 -6.72 2.91 11.63
N ASP A 53 -7.09 1.76 11.06
CA ASP A 53 -6.10 0.84 10.49
C ASP A 53 -5.42 1.42 9.25
N ALA A 54 -6.13 2.18 8.43
CA ALA A 54 -5.50 2.95 7.35
C ALA A 54 -4.50 3.97 7.91
N GLN A 55 -4.84 4.66 8.99
CA GLN A 55 -3.94 5.63 9.62
C GLN A 55 -2.69 4.93 10.19
N LYS A 56 -2.83 3.76 10.83
CA LYS A 56 -1.67 2.97 11.32
C LYS A 56 -0.68 2.61 10.21
N VAL A 57 -1.16 2.21 9.03
CA VAL A 57 -0.28 1.92 7.88
C VAL A 57 0.45 3.18 7.42
N LEU A 58 -0.24 4.32 7.35
CA LEU A 58 0.35 5.60 6.97
C LEU A 58 1.39 6.09 8.00
N ASP A 59 1.08 5.96 9.28
CA ASP A 59 2.00 6.31 10.38
C ASP A 59 3.25 5.44 10.33
N ALA A 60 3.08 4.12 10.15
CA ALA A 60 4.18 3.18 10.01
C ALA A 60 5.08 3.52 8.79
N TYR A 61 4.50 4.02 7.70
CA TYR A 61 5.27 4.47 6.54
C TYR A 61 6.14 5.68 6.89
N HIS A 62 5.57 6.68 7.55
CA HIS A 62 6.28 7.88 7.98
C HIS A 62 7.35 7.59 9.03
N SER A 63 7.11 6.63 9.92
CA SER A 63 8.08 6.22 10.94
C SER A 63 9.11 5.20 10.46
N GLY A 64 9.08 4.78 9.19
CA GLY A 64 10.00 3.80 8.63
C GLY A 64 9.81 2.36 9.14
N GLN A 65 8.64 2.04 9.70
CA GLN A 65 8.31 0.70 10.22
C GLN A 65 7.80 -0.25 9.13
N VAL A 66 7.51 0.25 7.92
CA VAL A 66 7.09 -0.59 6.80
C VAL A 66 8.29 -1.06 5.97
N LYS A 67 8.14 -2.23 5.34
CA LYS A 67 9.02 -2.61 4.24
C LYS A 67 8.47 -2.02 2.95
N ILE A 68 9.22 -1.12 2.30
CA ILE A 68 8.86 -0.63 0.97
C ILE A 68 9.20 -1.72 -0.05
N LEU A 69 8.21 -2.13 -0.85
CA LEU A 69 8.36 -3.14 -1.88
C LEU A 69 8.71 -2.53 -3.24
N GLY A 70 8.29 -1.28 -3.48
CA GLY A 70 8.56 -0.56 -4.72
C GLY A 70 7.48 0.46 -5.06
N LYS A 71 7.31 0.72 -6.36
CA LYS A 71 6.27 1.62 -6.89
C LYS A 71 5.26 0.82 -7.70
N ASN A 72 3.97 1.14 -7.57
CA ASN A 72 2.96 0.61 -8.48
C ASN A 72 3.06 1.29 -9.86
N GLY A 73 2.28 0.83 -10.85
CA GLY A 73 2.26 1.43 -12.20
C GLY A 73 1.82 2.90 -12.27
N GLN A 74 1.32 3.47 -11.17
CA GLN A 74 0.97 4.90 -11.04
C GLN A 74 2.05 5.70 -10.28
N GLY A 75 3.17 5.06 -9.91
CA GLY A 75 4.27 5.69 -9.17
C GLY A 75 4.04 5.78 -7.65
N PHE A 76 2.97 5.22 -7.10
CA PHE A 76 2.68 5.26 -5.67
C PHE A 76 3.46 4.18 -4.90
N PRO A 77 3.87 4.45 -3.65
CA PRO A 77 4.51 3.46 -2.80
C PRO A 77 3.63 2.22 -2.63
N VAL A 78 4.26 1.05 -2.77
CA VAL A 78 3.71 -0.23 -2.31
C VAL A 78 4.53 -0.68 -1.12
N VAL A 79 3.87 -0.93 0.00
CA VAL A 79 4.50 -1.21 1.29
C VAL A 79 3.92 -2.47 1.90
N LYS A 80 4.73 -3.15 2.70
CA LYS A 80 4.29 -4.26 3.55
C LYS A 80 4.38 -3.85 5.02
N PHE A 81 3.30 -4.08 5.77
CA PHE A 81 3.21 -3.75 7.19
C PHE A 81 2.44 -4.83 7.95
N GLU A 82 3.13 -5.54 8.85
CA GLU A 82 2.57 -6.68 9.59
C GLU A 82 1.55 -6.27 10.66
N GLY A 83 1.52 -4.99 11.07
CA GLY A 83 0.62 -4.51 12.13
C GLY A 83 -0.85 -4.33 11.72
N VAL A 84 -1.17 -4.50 10.43
CA VAL A 84 -2.55 -4.42 9.90
C VAL A 84 -2.77 -5.52 8.88
N THR A 85 -3.92 -6.20 8.97
CA THR A 85 -4.45 -7.07 7.93
C THR A 85 -5.62 -6.37 7.24
N GLY A 86 -5.52 -6.19 5.92
CA GLY A 86 -6.64 -5.79 5.07
C GLY A 86 -7.07 -6.94 4.17
N THR A 87 -8.04 -6.65 3.30
CA THR A 87 -8.59 -7.58 2.32
C THR A 87 -8.36 -7.05 0.92
N ASN A 88 -7.60 -7.79 0.12
CA ASN A 88 -7.48 -7.57 -1.31
C ASN A 88 -8.72 -8.13 -2.00
N VAL A 89 -9.40 -7.30 -2.79
CA VAL A 89 -10.57 -7.67 -3.59
C VAL A 89 -10.37 -7.17 -5.02
N ASN A 90 -10.51 -8.09 -5.97
CA ASN A 90 -10.54 -7.82 -7.40
C ASN A 90 -11.37 -8.91 -8.10
N LEU A 91 -12.67 -8.68 -8.20
CA LEU A 91 -13.63 -9.60 -8.81
C LEU A 91 -13.34 -9.87 -10.28
N GLY A 92 -12.74 -8.90 -10.99
CA GLY A 92 -12.35 -9.05 -12.41
C GLY A 92 -11.30 -10.13 -12.66
N VAL A 93 -10.59 -10.58 -11.61
CA VAL A 93 -9.63 -11.69 -11.68
C VAL A 93 -9.94 -12.79 -10.64
N GLY A 94 -11.17 -12.83 -10.12
CA GLY A 94 -11.64 -13.86 -9.20
C GLY A 94 -11.13 -13.75 -7.76
N ILE A 95 -10.59 -12.59 -7.34
CA ILE A 95 -10.17 -12.36 -5.95
C ILE A 95 -11.33 -11.72 -5.18
N THR A 96 -11.90 -12.44 -4.23
CA THR A 96 -13.09 -12.01 -3.47
C THR A 96 -12.78 -11.49 -2.08
N ASP A 97 -11.79 -12.07 -1.40
CA ASP A 97 -11.60 -11.95 0.04
C ASP A 97 -10.18 -12.33 0.49
N GLN A 98 -9.16 -11.99 -0.31
CA GLN A 98 -7.80 -12.41 -0.02
C GLN A 98 -7.17 -11.56 1.11
N PRO A 99 -6.79 -12.14 2.26
CA PRO A 99 -6.12 -11.38 3.31
C PRO A 99 -4.75 -10.89 2.84
N THR A 100 -4.37 -9.68 3.27
CA THR A 100 -3.09 -9.07 2.89
C THR A 100 -2.59 -8.09 3.94
N ASN A 101 -1.27 -7.97 4.04
CA ASN A 101 -0.53 -6.96 4.78
C ASN A 101 0.26 -6.05 3.82
N VAL A 102 -0.09 -6.07 2.52
CA VAL A 102 0.53 -5.28 1.46
C VAL A 102 -0.45 -4.21 1.00
N PHE A 103 0.05 -2.97 0.96
CA PHE A 103 -0.78 -1.79 0.74
C PHE A 103 -0.14 -0.85 -0.27
N VAL A 104 -1.00 -0.21 -1.07
CA VAL A 104 -0.63 0.97 -1.86
C VAL A 104 -0.98 2.23 -1.07
N ILE A 105 -0.02 3.13 -0.91
CA ILE A 105 -0.23 4.47 -0.34
C ILE A 105 -0.60 5.40 -1.49
N LYS A 106 -1.90 5.52 -1.78
CA LYS A 106 -2.40 6.21 -2.97
C LYS A 106 -2.64 7.69 -2.69
N GLY A 107 -2.02 8.55 -3.52
CA GLY A 107 -2.12 10.01 -3.42
C GLY A 107 -1.21 10.61 -2.36
N THR A 108 -0.86 11.88 -2.52
CA THR A 108 0.08 12.59 -1.63
C THR A 108 -0.66 13.51 -0.66
N LYS A 109 -1.40 14.50 -1.17
CA LYS A 109 -2.13 15.49 -0.36
C LYS A 109 -3.37 14.92 0.34
N LYS A 110 -4.00 13.92 -0.28
CA LYS A 110 -5.22 13.26 0.22
C LYS A 110 -5.01 11.74 0.16
N PRO A 111 -4.13 11.19 1.03
CA PRO A 111 -3.75 9.80 0.93
C PRO A 111 -4.90 8.87 1.29
N SER A 112 -4.86 7.68 0.70
CA SER A 112 -5.69 6.54 1.06
C SER A 112 -4.86 5.25 0.96
N ILE A 113 -5.08 4.32 1.88
CA ILE A 113 -4.49 3.00 1.92
C ILE A 113 -5.39 2.02 1.17
N VAL A 114 -4.82 1.36 0.16
CA VAL A 114 -5.51 0.38 -0.65
C VAL A 114 -4.81 -0.97 -0.49
N PRO A 115 -5.44 -1.98 0.13
CA PRO A 115 -4.90 -3.34 0.18
C PRO A 115 -4.70 -3.89 -1.24
N THR A 116 -3.64 -4.67 -1.43
CA THR A 116 -3.30 -5.25 -2.73
C THR A 116 -2.74 -6.67 -2.58
N ASN A 117 -2.35 -7.29 -3.69
CA ASN A 117 -1.86 -8.66 -3.75
C ASN A 117 -0.78 -8.92 -2.67
N PRO A 118 -0.94 -9.91 -1.78
CA PRO A 118 0.05 -10.22 -0.74
C PRO A 118 1.41 -10.65 -1.31
N ASN A 119 1.42 -11.16 -2.54
CA ASN A 119 2.62 -11.56 -3.28
C ASN A 119 3.03 -10.49 -4.30
N TRP A 120 2.72 -9.21 -4.05
CA TRP A 120 3.06 -8.14 -4.97
C TRP A 120 4.56 -8.10 -5.23
N SER A 121 4.92 -7.99 -6.51
CA SER A 121 6.27 -7.74 -6.97
C SER A 121 6.25 -6.57 -7.94
N GLN A 122 7.36 -5.83 -7.97
CA GLN A 122 7.56 -4.81 -8.97
C GLN A 122 7.72 -5.49 -10.34
N LYS A 123 6.88 -5.14 -11.30
CA LYS A 123 6.99 -5.57 -12.69
C LYS A 123 7.78 -4.55 -13.50
#